data_AF-A0A7W4F1K7-F1
#
_entry.id   AF-A0A7W4F1K7-F1
#
_cell.length_a   1.000
_cell.length_b   1.000
_cell.length_c   1.000
_cell.angle_alpha   90.00
_cell.angle_beta   90.00
_cell.angle_gamma   90.00
#
_symmetry.space_group_name_H-M   'P 1'
#
loop_
_entity.id
_entity.type
_entity.pdbx_description
1 polymer ?
#
loop_
_entity_poly.entity_id
_entity_poly.type
_entity_poly.pdbx_seq_one_letter_code
_entity_poly.pdbx_strand_id
1 'polypeptide(L)'
;DKLETITLSGNETISSSWEVSYDADKQIYRVFGGKIEKFARRTNFDQFESVNRLRDIMRRYGIAHELMRQGATGDSLVQIGESTPFTLVEQ
;
A
#
# COMPACT_ATOMS: atom_id res chain seq x y z
N ASP A 1 19.79 6.53 -12.87
CA ASP A 1 19.06 5.40 -12.29
C ASP A 1 17.60 5.53 -12.68
N LYS A 2 17.11 4.63 -13.52
CA LYS A 2 15.87 4.79 -14.29
C LYS A 2 14.79 4.00 -13.55
N LEU A 3 13.97 4.70 -12.77
CA LEU A 3 12.82 4.11 -12.08
C LEU A 3 11.76 3.76 -13.13
N GLU A 4 11.65 2.46 -13.44
CA GLU A 4 10.58 1.93 -14.27
C GLU A 4 9.30 1.84 -13.42
N THR A 5 8.62 2.97 -13.28
CA THR A 5 7.27 3.02 -12.69
C THR A 5 6.32 2.28 -13.61
N ILE A 6 5.99 1.05 -13.25
CA ILE A 6 4.97 0.22 -13.90
C ILE A 6 3.59 0.76 -13.48
N THR A 7 3.18 1.90 -14.03
CA THR A 7 1.80 2.38 -13.88
C THR A 7 0.92 1.56 -14.83
N LEU A 8 0.33 0.49 -14.29
CA LEU A 8 -0.67 -0.29 -15.00
C LEU A 8 -1.96 0.52 -15.08
N SER A 9 -2.12 1.23 -16.20
CA SER A 9 -3.41 1.70 -16.71
C SER A 9 -4.30 0.47 -16.93
N GLY A 10 -5.17 0.17 -15.96
CA GLY A 10 -5.96 -1.06 -15.99
C GLY A 10 -7.26 -0.96 -15.20
N ASN A 11 -8.33 -0.66 -15.93
CA ASN A 11 -9.74 -0.85 -15.58
C ASN A 11 -10.43 0.29 -14.81
N GLU A 12 -10.99 1.20 -15.62
CA GLU A 12 -12.13 2.05 -15.32
C GLU A 12 -13.14 1.32 -14.40
N THR A 13 -13.25 1.76 -13.14
CA THR A 13 -14.49 1.88 -12.33
C THR A 13 -14.08 2.15 -10.88
N ILE A 14 -14.56 3.29 -10.34
CA ILE A 14 -14.66 3.70 -8.91
C ILE A 14 -13.47 4.44 -8.26
N SER A 15 -13.38 5.73 -8.56
CA SER A 15 -13.40 6.85 -7.58
C SER A 15 -12.84 6.62 -6.17
N SER A 16 -11.59 6.16 -6.07
CA SER A 16 -10.77 6.31 -4.87
C SER A 16 -9.34 6.51 -5.35
N SER A 17 -8.90 7.77 -5.48
CA SER A 17 -7.60 8.16 -6.01
C SER A 17 -6.45 7.65 -5.14
N TRP A 18 -6.06 6.40 -5.32
CA TRP A 18 -4.85 5.80 -4.77
C TRP A 18 -4.02 5.18 -5.92
N GLU A 19 -2.70 5.13 -5.72
CA GLU A 19 -1.72 4.61 -6.68
C GLU A 19 -0.70 3.74 -5.92
N VAL A 20 -0.14 2.71 -6.57
CA VAL A 20 0.89 1.84 -5.99
C VAL A 20 2.13 1.86 -6.88
N SER A 21 3.29 2.06 -6.27
CA SER A 21 4.60 2.06 -6.90
C SER A 21 5.52 1.12 -6.14
N TYR A 22 6.31 0.31 -6.84
CA TYR A 22 7.24 -0.63 -6.22
C TYR A 22 8.67 -0.07 -6.30
N ASP A 23 9.30 0.12 -5.14
CA ASP A 23 10.71 0.49 -5.02
C ASP A 23 11.56 -0.78 -4.99
N ALA A 24 12.09 -1.17 -6.15
CA ALA A 24 12.93 -2.37 -6.29
C ALA A 24 14.23 -2.29 -5.46
N ASP A 25 14.80 -1.10 -5.29
CA ASP A 25 16.04 -0.86 -4.52
C ASP A 25 15.88 -1.22 -3.03
N LYS A 26 14.71 -0.90 -2.46
CA LYS A 26 14.40 -1.15 -1.04
C LYS A 26 13.49 -2.36 -0.83
N GLN A 27 13.03 -2.98 -1.93
CA GLN A 27 12.02 -4.04 -1.94
C GLN A 27 10.75 -3.68 -1.15
N ILE A 28 10.29 -2.43 -1.30
CA ILE A 28 9.09 -1.93 -0.62
C ILE A 28 8.03 -1.47 -1.63
N TYR A 29 6.77 -1.68 -1.29
CA TYR A 29 5.64 -1.18 -2.05
C TYR A 29 5.16 0.14 -1.46
N ARG A 30 5.27 1.23 -2.22
CA ARG A 30 4.73 2.53 -1.85
C ARG A 30 3.32 2.71 -2.38
N VAL A 31 2.42 3.11 -1.50
CA VAL A 31 1.02 3.42 -1.82
C VAL A 31 0.80 4.91 -1.61
N PHE A 32 0.31 5.60 -2.61
CA PHE A 32 -0.04 7.02 -2.57
C PHE A 32 -1.55 7.17 -2.66
N GLY A 33 -2.12 8.21 -2.07
CA GLY A 33 -3.54 8.50 -2.20
C GLY A 33 -4.08 9.38 -1.07
N GLY A 34 -4.74 10.48 -1.43
CA GLY A 34 -5.10 11.51 -0.46
C GLY A 34 -6.00 11.06 0.70
N LYS A 35 -6.78 9.98 0.54
CA LYS A 35 -7.61 9.41 1.62
C LYS A 35 -6.85 8.38 2.45
N ILE A 36 -6.10 7.49 1.82
CA ILE A 36 -5.35 6.44 2.50
C ILE A 36 -4.15 7.02 3.25
N GLU A 37 -3.48 8.05 2.72
CA GLU A 37 -2.40 8.77 3.40
C GLU A 37 -2.88 9.51 4.65
N LYS A 38 -4.05 10.18 4.57
CA LYS A 38 -4.67 10.80 5.75
C LYS A 38 -5.00 9.76 6.82
N PHE A 39 -5.40 8.57 6.41
CA PHE A 39 -5.69 7.48 7.34
C PHE A 39 -4.40 6.94 7.96
N ALA A 40 -3.41 6.62 7.13
CA ALA A 40 -2.11 6.12 7.55
C ALA A 40 -1.40 7.08 8.51
N ARG A 41 -1.45 8.40 8.27
CA ARG A 41 -0.90 9.41 9.19
C ARG A 41 -1.57 9.41 10.56
N ARG A 42 -2.82 8.95 10.66
CA ARG A 42 -3.59 8.83 11.92
C ARG A 42 -3.52 7.43 12.52
N THR A 43 -2.91 6.47 11.83
CA THR A 43 -2.75 5.10 12.31
C THR A 43 -1.54 5.02 13.23
N ASN A 44 -1.71 4.39 14.39
CA ASN A 44 -0.59 4.06 15.23
C ASN A 44 0.03 2.72 14.77
N PHE A 45 1.19 2.75 14.14
CA PHE A 45 1.86 1.56 13.61
C PHE A 45 2.51 0.68 14.68
N ASP A 46 2.64 1.18 15.91
CA ASP A 46 3.08 0.39 17.07
C ASP A 46 1.95 -0.52 17.59
N GLN A 47 0.70 -0.17 17.32
CA GLN A 47 -0.47 -0.90 17.79
C GLN A 47 -0.96 -1.89 16.74
N PHE A 48 -0.86 -3.17 17.06
CA PHE A 48 -1.23 -4.27 16.17
C PHE A 48 -2.67 -4.13 15.61
N GLU A 49 -3.64 -3.77 16.46
CA GLU A 49 -5.04 -3.57 16.05
C GLU A 49 -5.20 -2.44 15.02
N SER A 50 -4.43 -1.36 15.18
CA SER A 50 -4.46 -0.20 14.28
C SER A 50 -3.89 -0.56 12.89
N VAL A 51 -2.81 -1.34 12.85
CA VAL A 51 -2.24 -1.87 11.61
C VAL A 51 -3.21 -2.84 10.93
N ASN A 52 -3.88 -3.70 11.68
CA ASN A 52 -4.86 -4.62 11.11
C ASN A 52 -6.06 -3.89 10.49
N ARG A 53 -6.54 -2.81 11.13
CA ARG A 53 -7.57 -1.93 10.55
C ARG A 53 -7.10 -1.28 9.25
N LEU A 54 -5.84 -0.86 9.17
CA LEU A 54 -5.25 -0.33 7.95
C LEU A 54 -5.24 -1.38 6.83
N ARG A 55 -4.87 -2.63 7.14
CA ARG A 55 -4.91 -3.76 6.18
C ARG A 55 -6.33 -4.04 5.68
N ASP A 56 -7.33 -4.06 6.58
CA ASP A 56 -8.74 -4.22 6.18
C ASP A 56 -9.21 -3.10 5.25
N ILE A 57 -8.82 -1.86 5.57
CA ILE A 57 -9.10 -0.70 4.72
C ILE A 57 -8.47 -0.86 3.35
N MET A 58 -7.18 -1.22 3.27
CA MET A 58 -6.50 -1.46 2.01
C MET A 58 -7.17 -2.58 1.18
N ARG A 59 -7.66 -3.62 1.85
CA ARG A 59 -8.44 -4.68 1.20
C ARG A 59 -9.77 -4.18 0.68
N ARG A 60 -10.49 -3.35 1.44
CA ARG A 60 -11.75 -2.72 1.00
C ARG A 60 -11.57 -1.77 -0.18
N TYR A 61 -10.45 -1.04 -0.24
CA TYR A 61 -10.14 -0.16 -1.37
C TYR A 61 -9.59 -0.90 -2.60
N GLY A 62 -9.27 -2.19 -2.50
CA GLY A 62 -8.65 -2.97 -3.58
C GLY A 62 -7.12 -2.85 -3.67
N ILE A 63 -6.51 -2.03 -2.81
CA ILE A 63 -5.05 -1.82 -2.76
C ILE A 63 -4.33 -3.14 -2.49
N ALA A 64 -4.84 -3.94 -1.54
CA ALA A 64 -4.24 -5.24 -1.21
C ALA A 64 -4.23 -6.20 -2.41
N HIS A 65 -5.27 -6.17 -3.25
CA HIS A 65 -5.32 -6.98 -4.46
C HIS A 65 -4.31 -6.51 -5.51
N GLU A 66 -4.14 -5.20 -5.66
CA GLU A 66 -3.14 -4.65 -6.58
C GLU A 66 -1.71 -4.97 -6.13
N LEU A 67 -1.44 -4.86 -4.83
CA LEU A 67 -0.16 -5.27 -4.24
C LEU A 67 0.14 -6.74 -4.57
N MET A 68 -0.81 -7.65 -4.33
CA MET A 68 -0.66 -9.07 -4.68
C MET A 68 -0.46 -9.28 -6.19
N ARG A 69 -1.11 -8.50 -7.07
CA ARG A 69 -0.87 -8.54 -8.52
C ARG A 69 0.52 -8.07 -8.91
N GLN A 70 1.09 -7.11 -8.19
CA GLN A 70 2.49 -6.69 -8.34
C GLN A 70 3.49 -7.67 -7.70
N GLY A 71 3.02 -8.82 -7.21
CA GLY A 71 3.86 -9.85 -6.61
C GLY A 71 4.16 -9.64 -5.12
N ALA A 72 3.47 -8.72 -4.45
CA ALA A 72 3.61 -8.56 -3.01
C ALA A 72 3.10 -9.83 -2.32
N THR A 73 3.87 -10.30 -1.35
CA THR A 73 3.54 -11.45 -0.51
C THR A 73 3.23 -10.98 0.90
N GLY A 74 2.78 -11.87 1.79
CA GLY A 74 2.45 -11.48 3.16
C GLY A 74 3.60 -10.86 3.95
N ASP A 75 4.83 -11.23 3.58
CA ASP A 75 6.08 -10.72 4.15
C ASP A 75 6.52 -9.38 3.54
N SER A 76 5.92 -8.97 2.41
CA SER A 76 6.32 -7.76 1.70
C SER A 76 6.04 -6.51 2.52
N LEU A 77 7.02 -5.60 2.49
CA LEU A 77 6.93 -4.30 3.14
C LEU A 77 6.11 -3.34 2.29
N VAL A 78 5.13 -2.71 2.92
CA VAL A 78 4.26 -1.71 2.33
C VAL A 78 4.40 -0.41 3.10
N GLN A 79 4.51 0.69 2.38
CA GLN A 79 4.60 2.04 2.91
C GLN A 79 3.51 2.90 2.30
N ILE A 80 2.78 3.67 3.10
CA ILE A 80 1.73 4.57 2.59
C ILE A 80 2.21 6.01 2.69
N GLY A 81 2.45 6.67 1.56
CA GLY A 81 3.05 8.00 1.50
C GLY A 81 4.36 8.05 2.31
N GLU A 82 4.42 8.94 3.29
CA GLU A 82 5.55 9.11 4.21
C GLU A 82 5.40 8.35 5.54
N SER A 83 4.42 7.45 5.64
CA SER A 83 4.15 6.70 6.88
C SER A 83 5.22 5.64 7.16
N THR A 84 5.20 5.07 8.36
CA THR A 84 6.06 3.94 8.74
C THR A 84 5.76 2.72 7.86
N PRO A 85 6.78 2.05 7.28
CA PRO A 85 6.58 0.81 6.53
C PRO A 85 6.12 -0.32 7.45
N PHE A 86 5.23 -1.17 6.95
CA PHE A 86 4.65 -2.30 7.67
C PHE A 86 4.48 -3.52 6.74
N THR A 87 4.35 -4.71 7.30
CA THR A 87 4.14 -5.94 6.51
C THR A 87 2.71 -6.07 6.02
N LEU A 88 2.51 -6.55 4.78
CA LEU A 88 1.19 -6.72 4.18
C LEU A 88 0.30 -7.67 5.00
N VAL A 89 0.88 -8.71 5.61
CA VAL A 89 0.20 -9.65 6.51
C VAL A 89 0.87 -9.62 7.89
N GLU A 90 0.11 -9.97 8.92
CA GLU A 90 0.65 -10.19 10.27
C GLU A 90 1.65 -11.35 10.26
N GLN A 91 2.75 -11.17 11.01
CA GLN A 91 3.80 -12.18 11.25
C GLN A 91 3.59 -12.79 12.62
#